data_AF-A0A5N4EB21-F1
#
_entry.id   AF-A0A5N4EB21-F1
#
_cell.length_a   1.000
_cell.length_b   1.000
_cell.length_c   1.000
_cell.angle_alpha   90.00
_cell.angle_beta   90.00
_cell.angle_gamma   90.00
#
_symmetry.space_group_name_H-M   'P 1'
#
loop_
_entity.id
_entity.type
_entity.pdbx_description
1 polymer ?
#
loop_
_entity_poly.entity_id
_entity_poly.type
_entity_poly.pdbx_seq_one_letter_code
_entity_poly.pdbx_strand_id
1 'polypeptide(L)'
;MATSLGSNTYNRQNWEDADFPILCQTCLGENPYIRMTKEKYGKECKICARPFTVFRWCPGVRMRFKKTEVCQTCSKLKNVCQTCLLDLEYGLPIQVRDAGLSFKDDMPKSDVNKEYYTQNMEREISNSDGTRPVGMLGKATSTSDMLLKLARTTPYYKRNRPHICSFWVKGECKRGEECPYRQELNCIFSVCFHMITHEEVGDAGLNYFCFKIEIYTTNVVYLKHEKPTDPDDPLADQNIKDRYYGINDPVADKLLKRASTMPRLDPPEDKTITTLYVGGLGDTITETDLRNHFYQFGEIRTITVVQRQQCAFIQFATRQAAEVAAEKSFNKLIVNGRRLNVKWGRSQAARGKEKEKDGTTDSGIKLEPVPGLPGALPPPPAAEEEASANYFNLPPSGPPAVVNIALPPPPGIAPPPPPGFGPHMFHPMGPPPPFMRAPGPIHYPSQDPQRMGAHAGKHSSP
;
A
#
# COMPACT_ATOMS: atom_id res chain seq x y z
N MET A 1 -44.42 -16.08 -6.47
CA MET A 1 -43.54 -17.26 -6.57
C MET A 1 -43.32 -17.55 -8.04
N ALA A 2 -42.29 -16.96 -8.66
CA ALA A 2 -41.89 -17.28 -10.03
C ALA A 2 -40.51 -17.91 -9.97
N THR A 3 -40.47 -19.23 -9.77
CA THR A 3 -39.27 -20.04 -9.86
C THR A 3 -38.90 -20.16 -11.34
N SER A 4 -37.85 -19.47 -11.77
CA SER A 4 -37.24 -19.75 -13.08
C SER A 4 -36.64 -21.15 -13.03
N LEU A 5 -37.20 -22.03 -13.85
CA LEU A 5 -36.74 -23.40 -14.10
C LEU A 5 -35.38 -23.36 -14.79
N GLY A 6 -34.31 -23.37 -14.00
CA GLY A 6 -32.97 -23.77 -14.46
C GLY A 6 -32.86 -25.30 -14.37
N SER A 7 -32.57 -25.94 -15.49
CA SER A 7 -32.62 -27.38 -15.76
C SER A 7 -31.52 -28.21 -15.08
N ASN A 8 -31.44 -28.21 -13.75
CA ASN A 8 -30.76 -29.27 -13.01
C ASN A 8 -31.32 -29.39 -11.57
N THR A 9 -32.28 -30.29 -11.44
CA THR A 9 -33.04 -30.57 -10.21
C THR A 9 -32.41 -31.67 -9.34
N TYR A 10 -31.31 -32.29 -9.77
CA TYR A 10 -30.92 -33.60 -9.23
C TYR A 10 -30.10 -33.62 -7.93
N ASN A 11 -29.64 -32.49 -7.38
CA ASN A 11 -28.86 -32.50 -6.12
C ASN A 11 -28.89 -31.17 -5.30
N ARG A 12 -30.01 -30.44 -5.32
CA ARG A 12 -30.18 -29.19 -4.52
C ARG A 12 -30.56 -29.45 -3.04
N GLN A 13 -30.20 -30.59 -2.45
CA GLN A 13 -30.69 -30.98 -1.11
C GLN A 13 -29.98 -30.26 0.04
N ASN A 14 -28.78 -29.72 -0.18
CA ASN A 14 -28.06 -29.01 0.87
C ASN A 14 -28.37 -27.51 0.74
N TRP A 15 -29.22 -26.99 1.62
CA TRP A 15 -29.44 -25.55 1.72
C TRP A 15 -28.58 -24.99 2.84
N GLU A 16 -28.06 -23.78 2.63
CA GLU A 16 -27.16 -23.14 3.59
C GLU A 16 -27.95 -22.32 4.63
N ASP A 17 -27.83 -22.68 5.91
CA ASP A 17 -28.35 -21.94 7.05
C ASP A 17 -27.19 -21.56 7.98
N ALA A 18 -26.62 -20.38 7.77
CA ALA A 18 -25.64 -19.79 8.69
C ALA A 18 -26.27 -18.73 9.59
N ASP A 19 -25.70 -18.55 10.78
CA ASP A 19 -26.15 -17.54 11.75
C ASP A 19 -25.49 -16.17 11.56
N PHE A 20 -24.27 -16.13 11.05
CA PHE A 20 -23.53 -14.88 10.84
C PHE A 20 -22.77 -14.85 9.50
N PRO A 21 -22.80 -13.72 8.77
CA PRO A 21 -22.13 -13.59 7.48
C PRO A 21 -20.61 -13.38 7.60
N ILE A 22 -19.86 -13.78 6.56
CA ILE A 22 -18.42 -13.55 6.47
C ILE A 22 -18.17 -12.25 5.70
N LEU A 23 -17.77 -11.20 6.42
CA LEU A 23 -17.68 -9.83 5.90
C LEU A 23 -16.36 -9.15 6.26
N CYS A 24 -15.90 -8.22 5.42
CA CYS A 24 -14.79 -7.34 5.74
C CYS A 24 -15.25 -6.05 6.43
N GLN A 25 -14.35 -5.42 7.21
CA GLN A 25 -14.62 -4.20 7.98
C GLN A 25 -15.18 -3.06 7.12
N THR A 26 -14.63 -2.87 5.92
CA THR A 26 -15.15 -1.83 4.99
C THR A 26 -16.60 -2.08 4.59
N CYS A 27 -17.03 -3.35 4.42
CA CYS A 27 -18.41 -3.64 4.04
C CYS A 27 -19.37 -3.60 5.22
N LEU A 28 -18.88 -3.96 6.40
CA LEU A 28 -19.65 -3.98 7.62
C LEU A 28 -20.05 -2.55 8.02
N GLY A 29 -19.11 -1.61 7.98
CA GLY A 29 -19.36 -0.20 8.27
C GLY A 29 -18.33 0.41 9.19
N GLU A 30 -18.53 1.68 9.54
CA GLU A 30 -17.74 2.36 10.57
C GLU A 30 -18.40 2.28 11.96
N ASN A 31 -19.71 2.00 12.00
CA ASN A 31 -20.46 1.90 13.25
C ASN A 31 -20.24 0.51 13.91
N PRO A 32 -19.75 0.45 15.16
CA PRO A 32 -19.64 -0.81 15.91
C PRO A 32 -21.00 -1.48 16.19
N TYR A 33 -22.08 -0.69 16.25
CA TYR A 33 -23.42 -1.17 16.55
C TYR A 33 -24.25 -1.30 15.28
N ILE A 34 -24.43 -2.53 14.82
CA ILE A 34 -25.08 -2.81 13.53
C ILE A 34 -26.37 -3.57 13.75
N ARG A 35 -27.40 -3.14 13.03
CA ARG A 35 -28.67 -3.86 12.90
C ARG A 35 -28.69 -4.56 11.55
N MET A 36 -28.92 -5.87 11.57
CA MET A 36 -29.02 -6.69 10.37
C MET A 36 -30.27 -7.57 10.40
N THR A 37 -30.83 -7.83 9.23
CA THR A 37 -31.93 -8.78 9.05
C THR A 37 -31.40 -10.08 8.46
N LYS A 38 -31.78 -11.22 9.03
CA LYS A 38 -31.49 -12.58 8.51
C LYS A 38 -32.71 -13.06 7.73
N GLU A 39 -32.54 -13.34 6.45
CA GLU A 39 -33.56 -13.92 5.58
C GLU A 39 -33.09 -15.31 5.13
N LYS A 40 -33.71 -16.36 5.67
CA LYS A 40 -33.35 -17.75 5.32
C LYS A 40 -33.74 -18.02 3.87
N TYR A 41 -32.79 -18.53 3.09
CA TYR A 41 -32.99 -18.90 1.67
C TYR A 41 -33.54 -17.77 0.77
N GLY A 42 -33.25 -16.50 1.11
CA GLY A 42 -33.84 -15.37 0.41
C GLY A 42 -33.37 -15.20 -1.04
N LYS A 43 -32.15 -15.63 -1.37
CA LYS A 43 -31.57 -15.51 -2.72
C LYS A 43 -30.67 -16.69 -3.06
N GLU A 44 -30.50 -16.90 -4.36
CA GLU A 44 -29.48 -17.79 -4.91
C GLU A 44 -28.11 -17.10 -4.95
N CYS A 45 -27.07 -17.89 -4.67
CA CYS A 45 -25.67 -17.47 -4.74
C CYS A 45 -25.30 -17.13 -6.20
N LYS A 46 -24.61 -16.02 -6.41
CA LYS A 46 -24.20 -15.58 -7.76
C LYS A 46 -23.15 -16.47 -8.44
N ILE A 47 -22.55 -17.41 -7.71
CA ILE A 47 -21.54 -18.34 -8.22
C ILE A 47 -22.11 -19.75 -8.39
N CYS A 48 -22.57 -20.37 -7.30
CA CYS A 48 -23.05 -21.75 -7.32
C CYS A 48 -24.56 -21.88 -7.60
N ALA A 49 -25.31 -20.78 -7.74
CA ALA A 49 -26.77 -20.76 -7.98
C ALA A 49 -27.61 -21.51 -6.92
N ARG A 50 -27.03 -21.81 -5.74
CA ARG A 50 -27.71 -22.46 -4.63
C ARG A 50 -28.32 -21.42 -3.68
N PRO A 51 -29.54 -21.66 -3.15
CA PRO A 51 -30.15 -20.77 -2.19
C PRO A 51 -29.34 -20.73 -0.89
N PHE A 52 -29.21 -19.54 -0.31
CA PHE A 52 -28.42 -19.32 0.90
C PHE A 52 -29.07 -18.25 1.79
N THR A 53 -28.58 -18.14 3.02
CA THR A 53 -29.08 -17.14 3.96
C THR A 53 -28.58 -15.74 3.61
N VAL A 54 -29.52 -14.82 3.39
CA VAL A 54 -29.21 -13.43 3.04
C VAL A 54 -29.22 -12.57 4.28
N PHE A 55 -28.10 -11.89 4.52
CA PHE A 55 -28.00 -10.86 5.55
C PHE A 55 -28.06 -9.50 4.89
N ARG A 56 -28.87 -8.59 5.44
CA ARG A 56 -28.99 -7.21 4.95
C ARG A 56 -28.82 -6.23 6.09
N TRP A 57 -27.94 -5.24 5.91
CA TRP A 57 -27.60 -4.23 6.93
C TRP A 57 -27.33 -2.86 6.30
N CYS A 58 -27.32 -1.82 7.15
CA CYS A 58 -26.91 -0.48 6.77
C CYS A 58 -25.52 -0.19 7.38
N PRO A 59 -24.47 0.03 6.58
CA PRO A 59 -23.12 0.24 7.12
C PRO A 59 -22.91 1.56 7.87
N GLY A 60 -23.75 2.56 7.64
CA GLY A 60 -23.58 3.90 8.22
C GLY A 60 -24.63 4.88 7.73
N VAL A 61 -24.52 6.13 8.16
CA VAL A 61 -25.43 7.21 7.76
C VAL A 61 -25.17 7.59 6.29
N ARG A 62 -26.24 7.80 5.50
CA ARG A 62 -26.16 8.07 4.05
C ARG A 62 -25.47 6.98 3.23
N MET A 63 -25.39 5.75 3.74
CA MET A 63 -24.87 4.58 3.03
C MET A 63 -25.99 3.76 2.42
N ARG A 64 -25.68 3.00 1.37
CA ARG A 64 -26.63 2.05 0.79
C ARG A 64 -26.76 0.82 1.68
N PHE A 65 -27.97 0.26 1.74
CA PHE A 65 -28.14 -1.07 2.33
C PHE A 65 -27.32 -2.08 1.53
N LYS A 66 -26.46 -2.81 2.24
CA LYS A 66 -25.66 -3.90 1.69
C LYS A 66 -26.32 -5.22 2.04
N LYS A 67 -26.03 -6.22 1.21
CA LYS A 67 -26.48 -7.59 1.41
C LYS A 67 -25.38 -8.56 1.00
N THR A 68 -25.46 -9.79 1.47
CA THR A 68 -24.60 -10.89 0.99
C THR A 68 -25.00 -11.29 -0.43
N GLU A 69 -24.01 -11.53 -1.30
CA GLU A 69 -24.22 -11.89 -2.72
C GLU A 69 -23.79 -13.33 -3.02
N VAL A 70 -22.92 -13.91 -2.19
CA VAL A 70 -22.46 -15.30 -2.31
C VAL A 70 -22.66 -16.06 -1.00
N CYS A 71 -22.82 -17.39 -1.10
CA CYS A 71 -22.99 -18.27 0.05
C CYS A 71 -21.70 -18.39 0.89
N GLN A 72 -21.83 -18.86 2.13
CA GLN A 72 -20.69 -19.06 3.03
C GLN A 72 -19.69 -20.08 2.49
N THR A 73 -20.13 -21.13 1.81
CA THR A 73 -19.28 -22.13 1.15
C THR A 73 -18.36 -21.47 0.11
N CYS A 74 -18.92 -20.67 -0.81
CA CYS A 74 -18.13 -19.96 -1.83
C CYS A 74 -17.16 -18.95 -1.23
N SER A 75 -17.54 -18.32 -0.11
CA SER A 75 -16.69 -17.40 0.63
C SER A 75 -15.53 -18.11 1.34
N LYS A 76 -15.79 -19.25 2.00
CA LYS A 76 -14.78 -20.08 2.68
C LYS A 76 -13.77 -20.70 1.72
N LEU A 77 -14.23 -21.16 0.54
CA LEU A 77 -13.38 -21.72 -0.51
C LEU A 77 -12.27 -20.76 -0.95
N LYS A 78 -12.62 -19.49 -1.14
CA LYS A 78 -11.71 -18.47 -1.65
C LYS A 78 -11.24 -17.48 -0.59
N ASN A 79 -11.54 -17.67 0.70
CA ASN A 79 -11.25 -16.70 1.78
C ASN A 79 -11.66 -15.24 1.46
N VAL A 80 -12.90 -15.03 1.01
CA VAL A 80 -13.37 -13.70 0.57
C VAL A 80 -14.61 -13.22 1.31
N CYS A 81 -14.81 -11.91 1.36
CA CYS A 81 -16.03 -11.29 1.85
C CYS A 81 -17.25 -11.58 0.95
N GLN A 82 -18.37 -11.97 1.55
CA GLN A 82 -19.60 -12.36 0.85
C GLN A 82 -20.27 -11.25 0.02
N THR A 83 -19.93 -9.98 0.25
CA THR A 83 -20.52 -8.85 -0.49
C THR A 83 -19.56 -8.22 -1.50
N CYS A 84 -18.29 -8.04 -1.15
CA CYS A 84 -17.35 -7.35 -2.04
C CYS A 84 -16.44 -8.27 -2.85
N LEU A 85 -16.41 -9.58 -2.52
CA LEU A 85 -15.55 -10.58 -3.15
C LEU A 85 -14.05 -10.24 -3.10
N LEU A 86 -13.66 -9.40 -2.13
CA LEU A 86 -12.26 -9.17 -1.83
C LEU A 86 -11.81 -10.10 -0.71
N ASP A 87 -10.53 -10.42 -0.73
CA ASP A 87 -9.86 -11.19 0.30
C ASP A 87 -10.04 -10.55 1.70
N LEU A 88 -10.19 -11.40 2.72
CA LEU A 88 -10.43 -10.96 4.10
C LEU A 88 -9.16 -10.47 4.81
N GLU A 89 -7.98 -10.91 4.38
CA GLU A 89 -6.70 -10.60 5.01
C GLU A 89 -6.09 -9.31 4.42
N TYR A 90 -5.95 -9.23 3.10
CA TYR A 90 -5.33 -8.11 2.40
C TYR A 90 -6.33 -7.08 1.86
N GLY A 91 -7.61 -7.45 1.71
CA GLY A 91 -8.60 -6.57 1.10
C GLY A 91 -8.34 -6.32 -0.39
N LEU A 92 -7.75 -7.28 -1.10
CA LEU A 92 -7.39 -7.21 -2.52
C LEU A 92 -8.29 -8.12 -3.39
N PRO A 93 -8.37 -7.88 -4.71
CA PRO A 93 -9.03 -8.80 -5.64
C PRO A 93 -8.37 -10.18 -5.64
N ILE A 94 -9.17 -11.22 -5.91
CA ILE A 94 -8.73 -12.63 -5.88
C ILE A 94 -7.58 -12.87 -6.84
N GLN A 95 -7.67 -12.35 -8.07
CA GLN A 95 -6.60 -12.48 -9.08
C GLN A 95 -5.26 -11.89 -8.60
N VAL A 96 -5.27 -10.76 -7.89
CA VAL A 96 -4.02 -10.14 -7.38
C VAL A 96 -3.41 -11.02 -6.30
N ARG A 97 -4.23 -11.51 -5.37
CA ARG A 97 -3.79 -12.39 -4.30
C ARG A 97 -3.22 -13.70 -4.86
N ASP A 98 -3.96 -14.34 -5.74
CA ASP A 98 -3.60 -15.64 -6.30
C ASP A 98 -2.31 -15.52 -7.14
N ALA A 99 -2.13 -14.41 -7.88
CA ALA A 99 -0.85 -14.10 -8.54
C ALA A 99 0.30 -13.88 -7.55
N GLY A 100 0.07 -13.16 -6.45
CA GLY A 100 1.09 -12.89 -5.42
C GLY A 100 1.47 -14.11 -4.58
N LEU A 101 0.57 -15.10 -4.46
CA LEU A 101 0.82 -16.39 -3.81
C LEU A 101 1.28 -17.49 -4.79
N SER A 102 1.37 -17.18 -6.08
CA SER A 102 1.58 -18.17 -7.16
C SER A 102 0.60 -19.35 -7.07
N PHE A 103 -0.61 -19.05 -6.62
CA PHE A 103 -1.67 -20.00 -6.36
C PHE A 103 -2.56 -20.12 -7.58
N LYS A 104 -2.79 -21.35 -8.05
CA LYS A 104 -3.75 -21.65 -9.11
C LYS A 104 -4.74 -22.65 -8.57
N ASP A 105 -5.94 -22.19 -8.28
CA ASP A 105 -7.05 -23.07 -7.90
C ASP A 105 -8.04 -23.14 -9.06
N ASP A 106 -7.99 -24.28 -9.75
CA ASP A 106 -8.77 -24.57 -10.94
C ASP A 106 -10.18 -25.03 -10.53
N MET A 107 -10.98 -24.06 -10.04
CA MET A 107 -12.40 -24.31 -9.80
C MET A 107 -13.13 -24.46 -11.14
N PRO A 108 -13.86 -25.56 -11.38
CA PRO A 108 -14.56 -25.78 -12.64
C PRO A 108 -15.66 -24.73 -12.88
N LYS A 109 -15.78 -24.29 -14.14
CA LYS A 109 -16.73 -23.24 -14.57
C LYS A 109 -18.00 -23.80 -15.21
N SER A 110 -17.92 -24.98 -15.83
CA SER A 110 -19.07 -25.66 -16.42
C SER A 110 -20.07 -26.03 -15.33
N ASP A 111 -21.36 -25.93 -15.64
CA ASP A 111 -22.41 -25.95 -14.62
C ASP A 111 -22.41 -27.25 -13.79
N VAL A 112 -22.39 -28.41 -14.44
CA VAL A 112 -22.38 -29.71 -13.74
C VAL A 112 -21.10 -29.92 -12.92
N ASN A 113 -19.93 -29.62 -13.49
CA ASN A 113 -18.65 -29.83 -12.80
C ASN A 113 -18.50 -28.89 -11.60
N LYS A 114 -19.00 -27.65 -11.73
CA LYS A 114 -19.04 -26.65 -10.66
C LYS A 114 -19.94 -27.11 -9.52
N GLU A 115 -21.12 -27.64 -9.81
CA GLU A 115 -22.05 -28.18 -8.81
C GLU A 115 -21.43 -29.35 -8.05
N TYR A 116 -20.87 -30.33 -8.78
CA TYR A 116 -20.18 -31.48 -8.20
C TYR A 116 -19.01 -31.06 -7.30
N TYR A 117 -18.16 -30.16 -7.78
CA TYR A 117 -17.03 -29.63 -7.00
C TYR A 117 -17.53 -28.91 -5.74
N THR A 118 -18.55 -28.05 -5.87
CA THR A 118 -19.11 -27.31 -4.73
C THR A 118 -19.71 -28.25 -3.69
N GLN A 119 -20.41 -29.31 -4.11
CA GLN A 119 -20.98 -30.32 -3.20
C GLN A 119 -19.90 -31.10 -2.45
N ASN A 120 -18.81 -31.46 -3.12
CA ASN A 120 -17.67 -32.13 -2.49
C ASN A 120 -16.96 -31.24 -1.46
N MET A 121 -16.70 -29.99 -1.83
CA MET A 121 -16.05 -29.04 -0.94
C MET A 121 -16.93 -28.64 0.24
N GLU A 122 -18.25 -28.53 0.05
CA GLU A 122 -19.17 -28.29 1.16
C GLU A 122 -19.17 -29.43 2.18
N ARG A 123 -19.13 -30.68 1.71
CA ARG A 123 -18.97 -31.85 2.58
C ARG A 123 -17.63 -31.85 3.30
N GLU A 124 -16.56 -31.41 2.64
CA GLU A 124 -15.25 -31.24 3.30
C GLU A 124 -15.30 -30.12 4.36
N ILE A 125 -15.97 -29.00 4.06
CA ILE A 125 -16.16 -27.89 5.01
C ILE A 125 -16.98 -28.34 6.21
N SER A 126 -18.06 -29.08 6.01
CA SER A 126 -18.89 -29.59 7.12
C SER A 126 -18.13 -30.58 8.01
N ASN A 127 -17.16 -31.30 7.44
CA ASN A 127 -16.29 -32.21 8.17
C ASN A 127 -15.09 -31.50 8.82
N SER A 128 -14.87 -30.22 8.49
CA SER A 128 -13.82 -29.39 9.07
C SER A 128 -14.34 -28.55 10.23
N ASP A 129 -13.43 -27.95 10.99
CA ASP A 129 -13.74 -27.00 12.08
C ASP A 129 -14.48 -25.72 11.59
N GLY A 130 -14.53 -25.47 10.27
CA GLY A 130 -15.26 -24.34 9.70
C GLY A 130 -14.63 -22.96 9.92
N THR A 131 -13.50 -22.89 10.64
CA THR A 131 -12.74 -21.67 10.94
C THR A 131 -11.70 -21.32 9.87
N ARG A 132 -11.03 -22.32 9.30
CA ARG A 132 -9.96 -22.11 8.31
C ARG A 132 -10.50 -22.24 6.88
N PRO A 133 -9.92 -21.52 5.90
CA PRO A 133 -10.21 -21.80 4.51
C PRO A 133 -9.79 -23.25 4.20
N VAL A 134 -10.72 -24.01 3.63
CA VAL A 134 -10.49 -25.40 3.24
C VAL A 134 -9.74 -25.49 1.91
N GLY A 135 -9.23 -26.69 1.60
CA GLY A 135 -8.54 -26.96 0.35
C GLY A 135 -7.13 -26.36 0.28
N MET A 136 -6.67 -26.11 -0.95
CA MET A 136 -5.29 -25.75 -1.22
C MET A 136 -4.93 -24.34 -0.70
N LEU A 137 -5.92 -23.45 -0.57
CA LEU A 137 -5.74 -22.11 -0.01
C LEU A 137 -5.37 -22.16 1.49
N GLY A 138 -5.93 -23.12 2.25
CA GLY A 138 -5.58 -23.33 3.65
C GLY A 138 -4.16 -23.82 3.90
N LYS A 139 -3.49 -24.32 2.85
CA LYS A 139 -2.09 -24.79 2.89
C LYS A 139 -1.08 -23.69 2.58
N ALA A 140 -1.50 -22.59 1.95
CA ALA A 140 -0.64 -21.46 1.65
C ALA A 140 -0.52 -20.55 2.90
N THR A 141 0.41 -20.86 3.79
CA THR A 141 0.75 -20.03 4.96
C THR A 141 1.77 -18.93 4.63
N SER A 142 2.33 -18.94 3.42
CA SER A 142 3.35 -17.98 3.02
C SER A 142 2.72 -16.62 2.70
N THR A 143 2.94 -15.63 3.56
CA THR A 143 2.55 -14.24 3.32
C THR A 143 3.43 -13.65 2.21
N SER A 144 2.82 -12.93 1.26
CA SER A 144 3.53 -12.32 0.13
C SER A 144 3.73 -10.82 0.35
N ASP A 145 4.97 -10.38 0.26
CA ASP A 145 5.37 -8.99 0.47
C ASP A 145 4.79 -8.01 -0.55
N MET A 146 4.58 -8.50 -1.76
CA MET A 146 3.90 -7.76 -2.82
C MET A 146 2.46 -7.42 -2.40
N LEU A 147 1.76 -8.38 -1.80
CA LEU A 147 0.37 -8.21 -1.38
C LEU A 147 0.26 -7.24 -0.20
N LEU A 148 1.15 -7.33 0.78
CA LEU A 148 1.24 -6.38 1.90
C LEU A 148 1.48 -4.94 1.42
N LYS A 149 2.31 -4.72 0.40
CA LYS A 149 2.57 -3.39 -0.17
C LYS A 149 1.38 -2.82 -0.94
N LEU A 150 0.56 -3.68 -1.55
CA LEU A 150 -0.64 -3.28 -2.30
C LEU A 150 -1.87 -3.12 -1.40
N ALA A 151 -1.90 -3.82 -0.26
CA ALA A 151 -3.00 -3.83 0.68
C ALA A 151 -3.29 -2.41 1.18
N ARG A 152 -4.58 -2.10 1.31
CA ARG A 152 -5.02 -0.80 1.83
C ARG A 152 -5.03 -0.86 3.35
N THR A 153 -4.40 0.12 3.99
CA THR A 153 -4.38 0.26 5.44
C THR A 153 -5.67 0.86 5.99
N THR A 154 -6.35 1.71 5.21
CA THR A 154 -7.58 2.39 5.61
C THR A 154 -8.82 1.83 4.89
N PRO A 155 -9.97 1.75 5.58
CA PRO A 155 -11.20 1.25 4.97
C PRO A 155 -11.70 2.19 3.87
N TYR A 156 -12.15 1.60 2.75
CA TYR A 156 -12.62 2.37 1.59
C TYR A 156 -14.15 2.51 1.56
N TYR A 157 -14.69 3.38 2.42
CA TYR A 157 -16.14 3.55 2.58
C TYR A 157 -16.87 4.15 1.36
N LYS A 158 -16.14 4.71 0.38
CA LYS A 158 -16.72 5.14 -0.91
C LYS A 158 -17.46 4.01 -1.63
N ARG A 159 -17.09 2.74 -1.40
CA ARG A 159 -17.81 1.56 -1.92
C ARG A 159 -19.24 1.42 -1.38
N ASN A 160 -19.51 1.91 -0.17
CA ASN A 160 -20.80 1.77 0.50
C ASN A 160 -21.80 2.85 0.08
N ARG A 161 -21.38 3.82 -0.75
CA ARG A 161 -22.23 4.90 -1.21
C ARG A 161 -23.40 4.37 -2.06
N PRO A 162 -24.58 5.03 -2.00
CA PRO A 162 -25.69 4.78 -2.91
C PRO A 162 -25.27 4.80 -4.37
N HIS A 163 -25.99 4.03 -5.19
CA HIS A 163 -25.85 4.13 -6.64
C HIS A 163 -26.26 5.52 -7.12
N ILE A 164 -25.81 5.86 -8.33
CA ILE A 164 -26.17 7.12 -8.98
C ILE A 164 -27.65 7.06 -9.38
N CYS A 165 -28.36 8.17 -9.16
CA CYS A 165 -29.75 8.28 -9.53
C CYS A 165 -29.88 8.32 -11.06
N SER A 166 -30.43 7.25 -11.65
CA SER A 166 -30.65 7.19 -13.10
C SER A 166 -31.60 8.28 -13.62
N PHE A 167 -32.58 8.69 -12.81
CA PHE A 167 -33.50 9.78 -13.15
C PHE A 167 -32.82 11.16 -13.08
N TRP A 168 -31.83 11.33 -12.20
CA TRP A 168 -31.07 12.57 -12.12
C TRP A 168 -30.15 12.73 -13.32
N VAL A 169 -29.50 11.64 -13.74
CA VAL A 169 -28.69 11.62 -14.98
C VAL A 169 -29.52 12.00 -16.20
N LYS A 170 -30.82 11.66 -16.21
CA LYS A 170 -31.78 12.04 -17.26
C LYS A 170 -32.37 13.45 -17.10
N GLY A 171 -32.11 14.14 -15.97
CA GLY A 171 -32.72 15.45 -15.68
C GLY A 171 -34.16 15.41 -15.15
N GLU A 172 -34.72 14.23 -14.86
CA GLU A 172 -36.13 14.02 -14.50
C GLU A 172 -36.34 13.66 -13.01
N CYS A 173 -35.34 13.87 -12.16
CA CYS A 173 -35.41 13.49 -10.74
C CYS A 173 -36.33 14.43 -9.94
N LYS A 174 -37.62 14.08 -9.83
CA LYS A 174 -38.61 14.82 -9.04
C LYS A 174 -38.42 14.76 -7.51
N ARG A 175 -37.54 13.88 -7.03
CA ARG A 175 -37.30 13.67 -5.58
C ARG A 175 -36.37 14.71 -4.95
N GLY A 176 -35.70 15.55 -5.75
CA GLY A 176 -34.81 16.61 -5.27
C GLY A 176 -33.84 16.13 -4.19
N GLU A 177 -33.73 16.88 -3.09
CA GLU A 177 -32.87 16.62 -1.93
C GLU A 177 -33.27 15.39 -1.08
N GLU A 178 -34.51 14.90 -1.22
CA GLU A 178 -34.99 13.70 -0.52
C GLU A 178 -34.56 12.39 -1.23
N CYS A 179 -33.92 12.49 -2.39
CA CYS A 179 -33.48 11.31 -3.13
C CYS A 179 -32.34 10.59 -2.38
N PRO A 180 -32.49 9.31 -1.99
CA PRO A 180 -31.45 8.54 -1.31
C PRO A 180 -30.31 8.11 -2.24
N TYR A 181 -30.48 8.32 -3.55
CA TYR A 181 -29.48 8.02 -4.57
C TYR A 181 -28.61 9.24 -4.82
N ARG A 182 -27.38 8.99 -5.28
CA ARG A 182 -26.41 10.06 -5.51
C ARG A 182 -26.77 10.90 -6.73
N GLN A 183 -26.52 12.21 -6.61
CA GLN A 183 -26.71 13.23 -7.65
C GLN A 183 -25.36 13.85 -8.02
N GLU A 184 -24.41 13.00 -8.39
CA GLU A 184 -23.09 13.43 -8.88
C GLU A 184 -22.82 12.71 -10.21
N LEU A 185 -22.28 13.44 -11.18
CA LEU A 185 -21.63 12.83 -12.35
C LEU A 185 -20.26 12.32 -11.86
N ASN A 186 -19.88 11.11 -12.24
CA ASN A 186 -18.54 10.62 -11.97
C ASN A 186 -17.55 11.40 -12.85
N CYS A 187 -17.11 12.58 -12.43
CA CYS A 187 -15.96 13.23 -13.04
C CYS A 187 -14.69 12.44 -12.66
N ILE A 188 -14.14 11.66 -13.60
CA ILE A 188 -12.79 11.10 -13.50
C ILE A 188 -11.73 12.11 -14.03
N PHE A 189 -12.12 13.32 -14.43
CA PHE A 189 -11.16 14.39 -14.68
C PHE A 189 -10.75 15.08 -13.38
N SER A 190 -9.64 14.61 -12.80
CA SER A 190 -8.77 15.44 -11.98
C SER A 190 -8.17 16.51 -12.89
N VAL A 191 -8.89 17.61 -13.12
CA VAL A 191 -8.25 18.83 -13.61
C VAL A 191 -7.41 19.34 -12.44
N CYS A 192 -6.10 19.06 -12.50
CA CYS A 192 -5.11 19.66 -11.64
C CYS A 192 -5.16 21.18 -11.85
N PHE A 193 -5.85 21.88 -10.96
CA PHE A 193 -5.70 23.32 -10.82
C PHE A 193 -4.33 23.56 -10.15
N HIS A 194 -3.27 23.50 -10.95
CA HIS A 194 -1.96 23.98 -10.53
C HIS A 194 -2.06 25.51 -10.54
N MET A 195 -2.24 26.11 -9.36
CA MET A 195 -1.98 27.54 -9.17
C MET A 195 -0.50 27.78 -9.49
N ILE A 196 -0.23 28.36 -10.66
CA ILE A 196 1.04 29.02 -10.92
C ILE A 196 0.93 30.39 -10.23
N THR A 197 1.65 30.51 -9.12
CA THR A 197 2.02 31.79 -8.54
C THR A 197 2.96 32.50 -9.52
N HIS A 198 2.53 33.64 -10.06
CA HIS A 198 3.48 34.66 -10.46
C HIS A 198 3.03 36.03 -9.96
N GLU A 199 3.94 36.58 -9.18
CA GLU A 199 4.02 37.92 -8.65
C GLU A 199 4.56 38.82 -9.76
N GLU A 200 3.83 39.88 -10.13
CA GLU A 200 4.40 41.14 -10.58
C GLU A 200 3.53 42.30 -10.08
N VAL A 201 4.19 43.22 -9.41
CA VAL A 201 3.68 44.45 -8.80
C VAL A 201 3.55 45.52 -9.88
N GLY A 202 2.44 46.26 -9.92
CA GLY A 202 2.29 47.42 -10.80
C GLY A 202 0.92 48.07 -10.75
N ASP A 203 0.77 48.98 -9.79
CA ASP A 203 -0.17 50.10 -9.63
C ASP A 203 -1.48 50.24 -10.43
N ALA A 204 -2.47 50.72 -9.65
CA ALA A 204 -3.67 51.48 -10.02
C ALA A 204 -4.95 50.73 -10.45
N GLY A 205 -5.96 50.81 -9.56
CA GLY A 205 -7.34 51.05 -9.96
C GLY A 205 -8.29 49.85 -9.94
N LEU A 206 -9.11 49.80 -8.89
CA LEU A 206 -10.42 49.12 -8.79
C LEU A 206 -10.99 48.61 -10.12
N ASN A 207 -11.07 47.29 -10.30
CA ASN A 207 -11.94 46.67 -11.30
C ASN A 207 -12.58 45.39 -10.75
N TYR A 208 -13.90 45.47 -10.55
CA TYR A 208 -14.80 44.32 -10.47
C TYR A 208 -14.71 43.57 -11.81
N PHE A 209 -13.93 42.50 -11.89
CA PHE A 209 -13.95 41.60 -13.05
C PHE A 209 -15.06 40.57 -12.90
N CYS A 210 -16.23 40.93 -13.43
CA CYS A 210 -17.32 40.03 -13.76
C CYS A 210 -16.86 39.10 -14.90
N PHE A 211 -16.50 37.85 -14.60
CA PHE A 211 -16.35 36.83 -15.64
C PHE A 211 -17.74 36.36 -16.09
N LYS A 212 -18.19 37.00 -17.16
CA LYS A 212 -19.38 36.67 -17.94
C LYS A 212 -19.12 35.31 -18.61
N ILE A 213 -19.67 34.24 -18.06
CA ILE A 213 -19.76 32.94 -18.75
C ILE A 213 -20.90 33.09 -19.76
N GLU A 214 -20.55 33.39 -21.01
CA GLU A 214 -21.49 33.33 -22.14
C GLU A 214 -21.84 31.86 -22.41
N ILE A 215 -22.98 31.43 -21.87
CA ILE A 215 -23.65 30.21 -22.28
C ILE A 215 -24.28 30.49 -23.64
N TYR A 216 -23.60 30.10 -24.72
CA TYR A 216 -24.20 30.02 -26.04
C TYR A 216 -25.29 28.95 -26.03
N THR A 217 -26.54 29.39 -25.90
CA THR A 217 -27.73 28.62 -26.19
C THR A 217 -27.80 28.38 -27.69
N THR A 218 -27.22 27.27 -28.14
CA THR A 218 -27.58 26.66 -29.42
C THR A 218 -28.14 25.27 -29.16
N ASN A 219 -29.34 25.06 -29.69
CA ASN A 219 -30.10 23.83 -29.66
C ASN A 219 -29.22 22.61 -29.99
N VAL A 220 -28.82 21.86 -28.96
CA VAL A 220 -28.42 20.47 -29.11
C VAL A 220 -29.56 19.64 -28.56
N VAL A 221 -30.33 19.06 -29.48
CA VAL A 221 -31.22 17.94 -29.24
C VAL A 221 -30.37 16.83 -28.62
N TYR A 222 -30.31 16.74 -27.29
CA TYR A 222 -29.67 15.62 -26.58
C TYR A 222 -30.60 14.40 -26.63
N LEU A 223 -30.68 13.79 -27.80
CA LEU A 223 -31.02 12.39 -27.90
C LEU A 223 -29.78 11.57 -27.55
N LYS A 224 -30.00 10.62 -26.64
CA LYS A 224 -29.28 9.35 -26.49
C LYS A 224 -28.14 9.33 -25.45
N HIS A 225 -28.53 8.87 -24.26
CA HIS A 225 -27.81 7.92 -23.42
C HIS A 225 -26.31 8.14 -23.21
N GLU A 226 -25.93 8.87 -22.17
CA GLU A 226 -24.67 8.56 -21.48
C GLU A 226 -24.89 8.33 -19.98
N LYS A 227 -24.28 7.23 -19.56
CA LYS A 227 -24.54 6.42 -18.36
C LYS A 227 -23.49 6.73 -17.29
N PRO A 228 -23.62 6.16 -16.08
CA PRO A 228 -22.67 6.36 -14.99
C PRO A 228 -21.35 5.64 -15.29
N THR A 229 -20.24 6.41 -15.29
CA THR A 229 -18.89 6.02 -15.77
C THR A 229 -18.86 5.79 -17.28
N ASP A 230 -17.87 6.37 -17.96
CA ASP A 230 -17.72 6.22 -19.42
C ASP A 230 -17.70 4.73 -19.78
N PRO A 231 -18.57 4.27 -20.70
CA PRO A 231 -18.61 2.86 -21.10
C PRO A 231 -17.30 2.40 -21.75
N ASP A 232 -16.48 3.34 -22.21
CA ASP A 232 -15.15 3.09 -22.77
C ASP A 232 -14.06 2.90 -21.69
N ASP A 233 -14.36 3.13 -20.40
CA ASP A 233 -13.43 2.77 -19.32
C ASP A 233 -13.43 1.23 -19.16
N PRO A 234 -12.28 0.54 -19.35
CA PRO A 234 -12.19 -0.91 -19.14
C PRO A 234 -12.55 -1.33 -17.70
N LEU A 235 -12.66 -0.39 -16.76
CA LEU A 235 -13.11 -0.62 -15.39
C LEU A 235 -14.65 -0.71 -15.23
N ALA A 236 -15.43 -0.33 -16.25
CA ALA A 236 -16.89 -0.26 -16.19
C ALA A 236 -17.54 -1.65 -16.24
N ASP A 237 -17.00 -2.56 -17.06
CA ASP A 237 -17.47 -3.93 -17.19
C ASP A 237 -16.89 -4.83 -16.07
N GLN A 238 -17.66 -4.97 -14.99
CA GLN A 238 -17.30 -5.82 -13.85
C GLN A 238 -18.33 -6.92 -13.63
N ASN A 239 -18.12 -8.07 -14.28
CA ASN A 239 -18.89 -9.28 -14.03
C ASN A 239 -18.50 -9.90 -12.68
N ILE A 240 -19.51 -10.33 -11.92
CA ILE A 240 -19.31 -10.93 -10.59
C ILE A 240 -18.56 -12.27 -10.66
N LYS A 241 -18.78 -13.06 -11.72
CA LYS A 241 -18.11 -14.36 -11.89
C LYS A 241 -16.63 -14.18 -12.20
N ASP A 242 -16.29 -13.25 -13.08
CA ASP A 242 -14.91 -12.97 -13.49
C ASP A 242 -14.06 -12.49 -12.30
N ARG A 243 -14.63 -11.60 -11.49
CA ARG A 243 -14.05 -11.16 -10.21
C ARG A 243 -13.89 -12.28 -9.17
N TYR A 244 -14.76 -13.29 -9.19
CA TYR A 244 -14.71 -14.42 -8.25
C TYR A 244 -13.69 -15.49 -8.67
N TYR A 245 -13.67 -15.84 -9.96
CA TYR A 245 -12.73 -16.82 -10.49
C TYR A 245 -11.32 -16.24 -10.69
N GLY A 246 -11.17 -14.92 -10.62
CA GLY A 246 -9.89 -14.23 -10.78
C GLY A 246 -9.41 -14.23 -12.22
N ILE A 247 -10.34 -14.13 -13.17
CA ILE A 247 -10.06 -14.12 -14.61
C ILE A 247 -10.52 -12.77 -15.15
N ASN A 248 -9.65 -12.05 -15.86
CA ASN A 248 -9.97 -10.79 -16.53
C ASN A 248 -10.62 -9.73 -15.61
N ASP A 249 -10.15 -9.58 -14.37
CA ASP A 249 -10.61 -8.48 -13.51
C ASP A 249 -9.79 -7.20 -13.82
N PRO A 250 -10.39 -6.17 -14.44
CA PRO A 250 -9.66 -4.93 -14.81
C PRO A 250 -9.11 -4.19 -13.59
N VAL A 251 -9.75 -4.33 -12.42
CA VAL A 251 -9.23 -3.79 -11.16
C VAL A 251 -7.95 -4.51 -10.78
N ALA A 252 -7.94 -5.84 -10.91
CA ALA A 252 -6.78 -6.66 -10.59
C ALA A 252 -5.60 -6.36 -11.52
N ASP A 253 -5.85 -6.26 -12.82
CA ASP A 253 -4.82 -5.95 -13.82
C ASP A 253 -4.16 -4.60 -13.55
N LYS A 254 -4.95 -3.58 -13.17
CA LYS A 254 -4.41 -2.27 -12.76
C LYS A 254 -3.56 -2.34 -11.50
N LEU A 255 -3.93 -3.20 -10.54
CA LEU A 255 -3.15 -3.42 -9.31
C LEU A 255 -1.87 -4.20 -9.59
N LEU A 256 -1.91 -5.22 -10.45
CA LEU A 256 -0.74 -5.98 -10.87
C LEU A 256 0.22 -5.11 -11.67
N LYS A 257 -0.28 -4.24 -12.56
CA LYS A 257 0.54 -3.26 -13.29
C LYS A 257 1.21 -2.25 -12.35
N ARG A 258 0.49 -1.79 -11.32
CA ARG A 258 1.08 -0.95 -10.26
C ARG A 258 2.18 -1.70 -9.51
N ALA A 259 1.95 -2.99 -9.23
CA ALA A 259 2.91 -3.83 -8.53
C ALA A 259 4.17 -4.09 -9.36
N SER A 260 4.04 -4.29 -10.67
CA SER A 260 5.20 -4.46 -11.56
C SER A 260 6.05 -3.19 -11.68
N THR A 261 5.44 -2.01 -11.54
CA THR A 261 6.16 -0.72 -11.49
C THR A 261 6.73 -0.38 -10.12
N MET A 262 6.46 -1.18 -9.08
CA MET A 262 7.07 -0.93 -7.77
C MET A 262 8.59 -1.10 -7.88
N PRO A 263 9.37 -0.24 -7.19
CA PRO A 263 10.81 -0.40 -7.17
C PRO A 263 11.15 -1.78 -6.64
N ARG A 264 11.95 -2.52 -7.40
CA ARG A 264 12.59 -3.78 -7.03
C ARG A 264 14.10 -3.62 -7.22
N LEU A 265 14.87 -4.39 -6.46
CA LEU A 265 16.30 -4.53 -6.72
C LEU A 265 16.46 -5.61 -7.78
N ASP A 266 16.83 -5.22 -8.99
CA ASP A 266 17.28 -6.20 -9.99
C ASP A 266 18.70 -6.66 -9.59
N PRO A 267 18.99 -7.97 -9.64
CA PRO A 267 20.31 -8.49 -9.29
C PRO A 267 21.38 -7.98 -10.27
N PRO A 268 22.64 -7.79 -9.84
CA PRO A 268 23.70 -7.33 -10.73
C PRO A 268 23.94 -8.34 -11.85
N GLU A 269 24.24 -7.83 -13.05
CA GLU A 269 24.67 -8.67 -14.18
C GLU A 269 25.95 -9.44 -13.82
N ASP A 270 26.87 -8.78 -13.12
CA ASP A 270 28.11 -9.35 -12.62
C ASP A 270 27.86 -10.34 -11.46
N LYS A 271 28.07 -11.63 -11.74
CA LYS A 271 27.81 -12.70 -10.77
C LYS A 271 28.74 -12.75 -9.56
N THR A 272 29.86 -12.04 -9.62
CA THR A 272 30.87 -11.99 -8.57
C THR A 272 30.52 -10.99 -7.47
N ILE A 273 29.56 -10.10 -7.71
CA ILE A 273 29.16 -9.07 -6.74
C ILE A 273 28.28 -9.71 -5.66
N THR A 274 28.85 -9.89 -4.47
CA THR A 274 28.13 -10.31 -3.26
C THR A 274 28.07 -9.20 -2.21
N THR A 275 28.41 -7.97 -2.61
CA THR A 275 28.46 -6.80 -1.74
C THR A 275 27.15 -6.02 -1.79
N LEU A 276 26.55 -5.75 -0.64
CA LEU A 276 25.41 -4.85 -0.48
C LEU A 276 25.87 -3.51 0.08
N TYR A 277 25.37 -2.43 -0.51
CA TYR A 277 25.47 -1.07 0.00
C TYR A 277 24.26 -0.78 0.88
N VAL A 278 24.48 -0.34 2.11
CA VAL A 278 23.44 0.10 3.04
C VAL A 278 23.68 1.59 3.32
N GLY A 279 22.74 2.44 2.93
CA GLY A 279 22.77 3.88 3.19
C GLY A 279 21.76 4.29 4.26
N GLY A 280 22.00 5.45 4.88
CA GLY A 280 21.10 6.02 5.88
C GLY A 280 21.28 5.43 7.27
N LEU A 281 22.46 4.88 7.59
CA LEU A 281 22.75 4.33 8.93
C LEU A 281 22.60 5.38 10.03
N GLY A 282 23.08 6.59 9.76
CA GLY A 282 23.31 7.59 10.79
C GLY A 282 24.33 7.14 11.83
N ASP A 283 24.51 7.93 12.88
CA ASP A 283 25.61 7.73 13.84
C ASP A 283 25.22 6.83 15.03
N THR A 284 23.93 6.50 15.15
CA THR A 284 23.37 5.70 16.26
C THR A 284 23.39 4.19 16.01
N ILE A 285 23.57 3.76 14.76
CA ILE A 285 23.51 2.34 14.39
C ILE A 285 24.92 1.77 14.42
N THR A 286 25.11 0.65 15.13
CA THR A 286 26.41 0.00 15.25
C THR A 286 26.59 -1.13 14.24
N GLU A 287 27.84 -1.51 13.99
CA GLU A 287 28.16 -2.67 13.13
C GLU A 287 27.53 -3.96 13.66
N THR A 288 27.49 -4.13 14.98
CA THR A 288 26.92 -5.31 15.65
C THR A 288 25.42 -5.45 15.34
N ASP A 289 24.67 -4.35 15.30
CA ASP A 289 23.24 -4.36 14.95
C ASP A 289 23.01 -4.85 13.52
N LEU A 290 23.84 -4.39 12.59
CA LEU A 290 23.81 -4.86 11.20
C LEU A 290 24.17 -6.33 11.11
N ARG A 291 25.24 -6.77 11.78
CA ARG A 291 25.65 -8.17 11.80
C ARG A 291 24.53 -9.08 12.32
N ASN A 292 23.89 -8.69 13.43
CA ASN A 292 22.79 -9.44 14.02
C ASN A 292 21.60 -9.55 13.07
N HIS A 293 21.26 -8.48 12.36
CA HIS A 293 20.14 -8.51 11.40
C HIS A 293 20.47 -9.33 10.15
N PHE A 294 21.67 -9.20 9.58
CA PHE A 294 22.04 -9.84 8.32
C PHE A 294 22.49 -11.29 8.46
N TYR A 295 22.82 -11.74 9.68
CA TYR A 295 23.21 -13.13 9.95
C TYR A 295 22.12 -14.15 9.57
N GLN A 296 20.84 -13.76 9.62
CA GLN A 296 19.72 -14.64 9.28
C GLN A 296 19.65 -15.03 7.80
N PHE A 297 20.33 -14.31 6.91
CA PHE A 297 20.29 -14.56 5.46
C PHE A 297 21.47 -15.42 4.98
N GLY A 298 22.57 -15.45 5.72
CA GLY A 298 23.74 -16.27 5.41
C GLY A 298 25.03 -15.78 6.06
N GLU A 299 26.12 -16.48 5.76
CA GLU A 299 27.46 -16.16 6.28
C GLU A 299 28.03 -14.88 5.66
N ILE A 300 28.50 -13.99 6.52
CA ILE A 300 29.03 -12.66 6.17
C ILE A 300 30.57 -12.75 6.15
N ARG A 301 31.21 -12.32 5.05
CA ARG A 301 32.67 -12.26 4.92
C ARG A 301 33.26 -11.05 5.63
N THR A 302 32.75 -9.87 5.30
CA THR A 302 33.28 -8.59 5.79
C THR A 302 32.14 -7.58 5.92
N ILE A 303 32.24 -6.72 6.93
CA ILE A 303 31.39 -5.54 7.09
C ILE A 303 32.33 -4.34 7.17
N THR A 304 32.08 -3.33 6.34
CA THR A 304 32.87 -2.09 6.33
C THR A 304 31.92 -0.91 6.51
N VAL A 305 31.96 -0.29 7.69
CA VAL A 305 31.14 0.88 8.02
C VAL A 305 31.93 2.15 7.75
N VAL A 306 31.37 3.04 6.93
CA VAL A 306 31.94 4.36 6.60
C VAL A 306 31.06 5.43 7.22
N GLN A 307 31.37 5.80 8.46
CA GLN A 307 30.59 6.77 9.24
C GLN A 307 30.51 8.15 8.54
N ARG A 308 31.58 8.60 7.88
CA ARG A 308 31.61 9.88 7.16
C ARG A 308 30.54 10.00 6.07
N GLN A 309 30.17 8.88 5.44
CA GLN A 309 29.14 8.83 4.39
C GLN A 309 27.83 8.20 4.88
N GLN A 310 27.76 7.87 6.18
CA GLN A 310 26.64 7.18 6.83
C GLN A 310 26.19 5.95 6.03
N CYS A 311 27.17 5.20 5.52
CA CYS A 311 26.97 4.03 4.70
C CYS A 311 27.78 2.82 5.19
N ALA A 312 27.32 1.62 4.87
CA ALA A 312 28.03 0.38 5.13
C ALA A 312 28.05 -0.51 3.89
N PHE A 313 29.13 -1.26 3.74
CA PHE A 313 29.31 -2.29 2.73
C PHE A 313 29.35 -3.65 3.42
N ILE A 314 28.46 -4.56 3.03
CA ILE A 314 28.35 -5.90 3.60
C ILE A 314 28.63 -6.90 2.49
N GLN A 315 29.67 -7.70 2.65
CA GLN A 315 30.03 -8.73 1.69
C GLN A 315 29.60 -10.11 2.19
N PHE A 316 28.79 -10.82 1.41
CA PHE A 316 28.37 -12.19 1.72
C PHE A 316 29.33 -13.25 1.16
N ALA A 317 29.34 -14.42 1.79
CA ALA A 317 30.09 -15.57 1.31
C ALA A 317 29.49 -16.18 0.03
N THR A 318 28.16 -16.17 -0.09
CA THR A 318 27.42 -16.75 -1.22
C THR A 318 26.57 -15.67 -1.92
N ARG A 319 26.42 -15.81 -3.24
CA ARG A 319 25.54 -14.93 -4.03
C ARG A 319 24.07 -15.06 -3.64
N GLN A 320 23.61 -16.30 -3.41
CA GLN A 320 22.23 -16.59 -3.03
C GLN A 320 21.84 -15.87 -1.73
N ALA A 321 22.74 -15.84 -0.72
CA ALA A 321 22.50 -15.11 0.52
C ALA A 321 22.41 -13.60 0.26
N ALA A 322 23.25 -13.04 -0.61
CA ALA A 322 23.21 -11.63 -0.97
C ALA A 322 21.90 -11.25 -1.69
N GLU A 323 21.40 -12.10 -2.59
CA GLU A 323 20.13 -11.89 -3.30
C GLU A 323 18.94 -11.95 -2.35
N VAL A 324 18.88 -12.97 -1.49
CA VAL A 324 17.82 -13.10 -0.48
C VAL A 324 17.85 -11.95 0.52
N ALA A 325 19.04 -11.51 0.94
CA ALA A 325 19.21 -10.35 1.81
C ALA A 325 18.76 -9.06 1.11
N ALA A 326 19.17 -8.84 -0.14
CA ALA A 326 18.76 -7.68 -0.92
C ALA A 326 17.23 -7.62 -1.05
N GLU A 327 16.59 -8.70 -1.45
CA GLU A 327 15.12 -8.77 -1.63
C GLU A 327 14.37 -8.52 -0.34
N LYS A 328 14.79 -9.15 0.77
CA LYS A 328 14.09 -9.02 2.06
C LYS A 328 14.35 -7.68 2.75
N SER A 329 15.52 -7.09 2.58
CA SER A 329 15.89 -5.82 3.22
C SER A 329 15.43 -4.59 2.42
N PHE A 330 15.18 -4.71 1.11
CA PHE A 330 14.83 -3.58 0.26
C PHE A 330 13.51 -2.92 0.63
N ASN A 331 13.56 -1.61 0.92
CA ASN A 331 12.43 -0.77 1.34
C ASN A 331 11.67 -1.29 2.59
N LYS A 332 12.29 -2.18 3.37
CA LYS A 332 11.69 -2.84 4.54
C LYS A 332 12.54 -2.73 5.79
N LEU A 333 13.86 -2.65 5.62
CA LEU A 333 14.79 -2.64 6.75
C LEU A 333 14.62 -1.37 7.59
N ILE A 334 14.16 -1.55 8.82
CA ILE A 334 14.08 -0.52 9.84
C ILE A 334 14.85 -1.03 11.06
N VAL A 335 15.94 -0.35 11.41
CA VAL A 335 16.79 -0.69 12.56
C VAL A 335 16.85 0.53 13.47
N ASN A 336 16.62 0.35 14.78
CA ASN A 336 16.57 1.42 15.77
C ASN A 336 15.62 2.58 15.38
N GLY A 337 14.49 2.25 14.74
CA GLY A 337 13.49 3.22 14.30
C GLY A 337 13.85 4.02 13.04
N ARG A 338 15.00 3.75 12.40
CA ARG A 338 15.43 4.41 11.15
C ARG A 338 15.35 3.46 9.98
N ARG A 339 14.84 3.95 8.84
CA ARG A 339 14.77 3.20 7.59
C ARG A 339 16.12 3.22 6.88
N LEU A 340 16.65 2.05 6.58
CA LEU A 340 17.89 1.88 5.82
C LEU A 340 17.59 1.65 4.35
N ASN A 341 18.41 2.23 3.47
CA ASN A 341 18.29 2.05 2.03
C ASN A 341 19.34 1.06 1.55
N VAL A 342 18.91 -0.09 1.02
CA VAL A 342 19.80 -1.14 0.52
C VAL A 342 19.89 -1.07 -1.00
N LYS A 343 21.11 -1.10 -1.53
CA LYS A 343 21.42 -1.18 -2.97
C LYS A 343 22.51 -2.22 -3.21
N TRP A 344 22.63 -2.67 -4.44
CA TRP A 344 23.78 -3.48 -4.84
C TRP A 344 25.07 -2.65 -4.81
N GLY A 345 26.12 -3.21 -4.22
CA GLY A 345 27.45 -2.60 -4.19
C GLY A 345 28.09 -2.61 -5.57
N ARG A 346 28.85 -1.57 -5.89
CA ARG A 346 29.70 -1.53 -7.10
C ARG A 346 31.04 -2.16 -6.78
N SER A 347 31.63 -2.89 -7.74
CA SER A 347 32.94 -3.50 -7.56
C SER A 347 34.01 -2.42 -7.36
N GLN A 348 34.93 -2.62 -6.41
CA GLN A 348 36.06 -1.70 -6.17
C GLN A 348 36.94 -1.56 -7.43
N ALA A 349 36.98 -2.58 -8.30
CA ALA A 349 37.70 -2.56 -9.57
C ALA A 349 37.10 -1.58 -10.60
N ALA A 350 35.80 -1.31 -10.57
CA ALA A 350 35.18 -0.32 -11.47
C ALA A 350 35.55 1.12 -11.08
N ARG A 351 35.72 1.38 -9.79
CA ARG A 351 36.09 2.70 -9.27
C ARG A 351 37.50 3.16 -9.68
N GLY A 352 38.36 2.21 -10.08
CA GLY A 352 39.68 2.48 -10.64
C GLY A 352 39.71 2.72 -12.15
N LYS A 353 38.68 2.32 -12.91
CA LYS A 353 38.61 2.45 -14.38
C LYS A 353 37.73 3.61 -14.88
N GLU A 354 36.82 4.13 -14.05
CA GLU A 354 35.97 5.28 -14.45
C GLU A 354 36.69 6.64 -14.43
N LYS A 355 37.92 6.71 -13.91
CA LYS A 355 38.70 7.97 -13.86
C LYS A 355 39.46 8.34 -15.15
N GLU A 356 39.42 7.51 -16.19
CA GLU A 356 40.20 7.73 -17.42
C GLU A 356 39.33 7.90 -18.68
N LYS A 357 38.02 8.12 -18.50
CA LYS A 357 37.09 8.38 -19.61
C LYS A 357 36.01 9.40 -19.25
N ASP A 358 36.41 10.49 -18.62
CA ASP A 358 35.60 11.71 -18.60
C ASP A 358 36.52 12.93 -18.38
N GLY A 359 36.89 13.60 -19.47
CA GLY A 359 37.52 14.91 -19.42
C GLY A 359 36.46 15.96 -19.17
N THR A 360 35.99 16.08 -17.93
CA THR A 360 35.08 17.16 -17.50
C THR A 360 35.87 18.15 -16.64
N THR A 361 36.10 19.35 -17.18
CA THR A 361 36.54 20.52 -16.43
C THR A 361 35.39 21.07 -15.59
N ASP A 362 35.73 21.55 -14.40
CA ASP A 362 34.86 22.26 -13.46
C ASP A 362 34.33 23.56 -14.07
N SER A 363 33.17 23.50 -14.74
CA SER A 363 32.20 24.59 -14.98
C SER A 363 31.17 24.12 -16.01
N GLY A 364 29.99 23.70 -15.55
CA GLY A 364 28.95 23.13 -16.40
C GLY A 364 28.28 24.14 -17.34
N ILE A 365 28.59 24.06 -18.64
CA ILE A 365 27.71 24.50 -19.74
C ILE A 365 27.90 23.50 -20.91
N LYS A 366 26.81 22.84 -21.34
CA LYS A 366 26.77 21.93 -22.50
C LYS A 366 26.43 22.72 -23.77
N LEU A 367 27.34 22.80 -24.73
CA LEU A 367 27.04 23.26 -26.09
C LEU A 367 27.20 22.10 -27.08
N GLU A 368 26.24 21.97 -27.99
CA GLU A 368 26.23 20.96 -29.06
C GLU A 368 27.18 21.38 -30.21
N PRO A 369 27.89 20.44 -30.87
CA PRO A 369 28.84 20.77 -31.93
C PRO A 369 28.14 21.12 -33.26
N VAL A 370 28.60 22.19 -33.92
CA VAL A 370 28.08 22.65 -35.22
C VAL A 370 28.57 21.72 -36.35
N PRO A 371 27.66 21.20 -37.21
CA PRO A 371 28.03 20.39 -38.37
C PRO A 371 28.80 21.18 -39.43
N GLY A 372 29.96 20.68 -39.89
CA GLY A 372 30.61 21.24 -41.09
C GLY A 372 32.14 21.15 -41.24
N LEU A 373 32.89 20.45 -40.38
CA LEU A 373 34.35 20.32 -40.53
C LEU A 373 34.78 18.84 -40.71
N PRO A 374 35.64 18.50 -41.70
CA PRO A 374 36.09 17.13 -41.93
C PRO A 374 36.97 16.61 -40.78
N GLY A 375 36.74 15.34 -40.41
CA GLY A 375 37.28 14.71 -39.21
C GLY A 375 38.80 14.54 -39.18
N ALA A 376 39.35 14.53 -37.96
CA ALA A 376 40.77 14.32 -37.69
C ALA A 376 41.21 12.89 -38.06
N LEU A 377 42.41 12.80 -38.64
CA LEU A 377 43.07 11.58 -39.09
C LEU A 377 43.40 10.60 -37.94
N PRO A 378 43.49 9.29 -38.22
CA PRO A 378 43.85 8.28 -37.23
C PRO A 378 45.34 8.36 -36.83
N PRO A 379 45.70 7.96 -35.60
CA PRO A 379 47.08 7.98 -35.14
C PRO A 379 47.89 6.78 -35.69
N PRO A 380 49.21 6.92 -35.91
CA PRO A 380 50.08 5.85 -36.39
C PRO A 380 50.48 4.86 -35.27
N PRO A 381 50.90 3.62 -35.63
CA PRO A 381 51.14 2.54 -34.68
C PRO A 381 52.51 2.64 -33.98
N ALA A 382 52.56 2.01 -32.80
CA ALA A 382 53.69 2.00 -31.86
C ALA A 382 54.92 1.23 -32.37
N ALA A 383 56.12 1.74 -32.03
CA ALA A 383 57.39 1.02 -32.10
C ALA A 383 58.36 1.53 -30.99
N GLU A 384 58.61 0.64 -30.03
CA GLU A 384 59.90 0.19 -29.44
C GLU A 384 61.13 1.11 -29.28
N GLU A 385 61.72 0.97 -28.08
CA GLU A 385 63.14 1.05 -27.68
C GLU A 385 63.89 2.37 -27.43
N GLU A 386 64.87 2.20 -26.53
CA GLU A 386 65.56 3.17 -25.68
C GLU A 386 66.52 4.13 -26.40
N ALA A 387 66.76 5.30 -25.81
CA ALA A 387 68.10 5.76 -25.43
C ALA A 387 68.11 7.22 -24.94
N SER A 388 69.13 7.49 -24.15
CA SER A 388 69.46 8.67 -23.37
C SER A 388 69.80 9.93 -24.17
N ALA A 389 69.50 11.10 -23.60
CA ALA A 389 70.36 12.28 -23.67
C ALA A 389 69.96 13.32 -22.59
N ASN A 390 70.77 13.40 -21.55
CA ASN A 390 70.77 14.49 -20.58
C ASN A 390 71.21 15.79 -21.27
N TYR A 391 70.35 16.80 -21.30
CA TYR A 391 70.69 18.17 -21.70
C TYR A 391 70.31 19.13 -20.57
N PHE A 392 71.06 19.11 -19.47
CA PHE A 392 71.51 20.31 -18.75
C PHE A 392 72.46 19.89 -17.62
N ASN A 393 73.76 20.10 -17.85
CA ASN A 393 74.87 19.86 -16.94
C ASN A 393 74.84 20.84 -15.75
N LEU A 394 74.70 20.35 -14.50
CA LEU A 394 75.22 20.98 -13.27
C LEU A 394 75.62 19.87 -12.25
N PRO A 395 76.72 20.05 -11.48
CA PRO A 395 77.49 18.97 -10.84
C PRO A 395 76.90 18.42 -9.51
N PRO A 396 77.35 17.23 -9.05
CA PRO A 396 76.84 16.54 -7.87
C PRO A 396 77.68 16.85 -6.62
N SER A 397 77.04 17.00 -5.46
CA SER A 397 77.73 16.93 -4.16
C SER A 397 76.90 16.12 -3.18
N GLY A 398 77.50 15.04 -2.69
CA GLY A 398 76.92 14.05 -1.78
C GLY A 398 76.71 14.54 -0.33
N PRO A 399 76.35 13.61 0.58
CA PRO A 399 75.56 13.87 1.79
C PRO A 399 76.43 14.22 3.01
N PRO A 400 75.83 14.72 4.12
CA PRO A 400 75.65 13.80 5.24
C PRO A 400 74.35 14.00 6.08
N ALA A 401 73.90 12.86 6.61
CA ALA A 401 73.35 12.58 7.92
C ALA A 401 72.83 13.69 8.86
N VAL A 402 71.62 13.42 9.38
CA VAL A 402 71.16 13.54 10.79
C VAL A 402 71.19 14.93 11.43
N VAL A 403 70.00 15.47 11.69
CA VAL A 403 69.66 16.06 13.00
C VAL A 403 68.18 15.86 13.33
N ASN A 404 67.98 15.14 14.41
CA ASN A 404 66.77 14.91 15.14
C ASN A 404 66.43 16.20 15.92
N ILE A 405 65.23 16.77 15.78
CA ILE A 405 64.72 17.78 16.73
C ILE A 405 63.32 17.35 17.16
N ALA A 406 63.32 16.59 18.25
CA ALA A 406 62.22 16.53 19.19
C ALA A 406 62.19 17.85 19.98
N LEU A 407 61.00 18.46 20.12
CA LEU A 407 60.77 19.53 21.09
C LEU A 407 60.01 18.99 22.31
N PRO A 408 60.43 19.34 23.54
CA PRO A 408 59.94 18.79 24.81
C PRO A 408 58.69 19.50 25.37
N PRO A 409 57.99 18.88 26.36
CA PRO A 409 56.82 19.47 27.00
C PRO A 409 57.21 20.33 28.22
N PRO A 410 56.36 21.29 28.66
CA PRO A 410 56.45 21.80 30.02
C PRO A 410 55.34 21.26 30.93
N PRO A 411 55.58 21.22 32.26
CA PRO A 411 55.00 20.24 33.16
C PRO A 411 54.01 20.83 34.18
N GLY A 412 53.10 19.98 34.64
CA GLY A 412 52.83 19.77 36.06
C GLY A 412 52.01 20.82 36.83
N ILE A 413 50.70 20.57 36.93
CA ILE A 413 49.97 20.75 38.21
C ILE A 413 49.08 19.51 38.40
N ALA A 414 49.32 18.78 39.48
CA ALA A 414 48.47 17.71 40.00
C ALA A 414 48.44 17.82 41.55
N PRO A 415 47.59 17.05 42.26
CA PRO A 415 46.28 17.43 42.80
C PRO A 415 46.32 17.49 44.35
N PRO A 416 45.20 17.76 45.07
CA PRO A 416 44.54 16.67 45.84
C PRO A 416 43.02 16.98 46.17
N PRO A 417 42.35 16.29 47.13
CA PRO A 417 41.67 14.99 47.02
C PRO A 417 40.16 15.02 47.46
N PRO A 418 39.40 13.91 47.42
CA PRO A 418 37.99 13.83 47.85
C PRO A 418 37.90 13.51 49.35
N PRO A 419 36.87 13.99 50.09
CA PRO A 419 35.72 13.12 50.46
C PRO A 419 34.40 13.92 50.72
N GLY A 420 33.21 13.40 50.43
CA GLY A 420 32.53 12.46 51.31
C GLY A 420 31.04 12.81 51.48
N PHE A 421 30.27 11.79 51.83
CA PHE A 421 28.83 11.75 52.07
C PHE A 421 28.26 12.85 53.00
N GLY A 422 27.05 13.34 52.70
CA GLY A 422 26.19 14.11 53.61
C GLY A 422 24.81 14.42 53.00
N PRO A 423 23.74 14.60 53.80
CA PRO A 423 22.46 13.92 53.56
C PRO A 423 21.32 14.76 52.94
N HIS A 424 20.25 14.04 52.60
CA HIS A 424 18.92 14.48 52.18
C HIS A 424 18.47 15.85 52.72
N MET A 425 18.23 16.79 51.81
CA MET A 425 17.35 17.93 52.07
C MET A 425 16.03 17.76 51.32
N PHE A 426 15.04 17.34 52.10
CA PHE A 426 13.61 17.41 51.81
C PHE A 426 13.25 18.81 51.30
N HIS A 427 12.73 18.89 50.08
CA HIS A 427 11.82 19.98 49.71
C HIS A 427 10.39 19.47 49.93
N PRO A 428 9.55 20.18 50.71
CA PRO A 428 8.21 19.72 51.04
C PRO A 428 7.28 19.76 49.82
N MET A 429 6.64 18.63 49.57
CA MET A 429 5.52 18.50 48.65
C MET A 429 4.40 19.47 49.04
N GLY A 430 4.00 20.33 48.10
CA GLY A 430 2.77 21.11 48.22
C GLY A 430 1.53 20.20 48.23
N PRO A 431 0.43 20.61 48.88
CA PRO A 431 -0.74 19.79 49.08
C PRO A 431 -1.50 19.51 47.75
N PRO A 432 -2.10 18.32 47.61
CA PRO A 432 -2.85 17.96 46.41
C PRO A 432 -4.17 18.74 46.32
N PRO A 433 -4.63 19.06 45.10
CA PRO A 433 -5.91 19.74 44.88
C PRO A 433 -7.10 18.86 45.31
N PRO A 434 -8.22 19.47 45.75
CA PRO A 434 -9.32 18.77 46.38
C PRO A 434 -10.11 17.90 45.40
N PHE A 435 -10.54 16.74 45.91
CA PHE A 435 -11.47 15.79 45.32
C PHE A 435 -12.61 16.48 44.55
N MET A 436 -12.60 16.38 43.22
CA MET A 436 -13.81 16.58 42.43
C MET A 436 -14.66 15.32 42.46
N ARG A 437 -15.85 15.50 43.02
CA ARG A 437 -17.01 14.59 43.04
C ARG A 437 -17.20 13.87 41.70
N ALA A 438 -17.47 12.57 41.78
CA ALA A 438 -18.01 11.78 40.68
C ALA A 438 -19.33 12.40 40.16
N PRO A 439 -19.57 12.45 38.84
CA PRO A 439 -20.88 12.83 38.31
C PRO A 439 -21.91 11.74 38.65
N GLY A 440 -23.02 12.15 39.26
CA GLY A 440 -24.18 11.29 39.50
C GLY A 440 -24.87 10.86 38.19
N PRO A 441 -25.80 9.89 38.27
CA PRO A 441 -26.47 9.34 37.09
C PRO A 441 -27.30 10.39 36.35
N ILE A 442 -27.08 10.47 35.04
CA ILE A 442 -27.81 11.32 34.10
C ILE A 442 -29.20 10.71 33.87
N HIS A 443 -30.26 11.43 34.26
CA HIS A 443 -31.65 11.02 34.06
C HIS A 443 -32.09 11.30 32.62
N TYR A 444 -32.67 10.31 31.95
CA TYR A 444 -33.18 10.43 30.58
C TYR A 444 -34.61 11.03 30.59
N PRO A 445 -35.00 11.92 29.64
CA PRO A 445 -36.34 12.52 29.55
C PRO A 445 -37.52 11.56 29.24
N SER A 446 -37.33 10.25 29.31
CA SER A 446 -38.35 9.23 29.06
C SER A 446 -38.93 8.61 30.33
N GLN A 447 -38.66 9.18 31.50
CA GLN A 447 -39.08 8.67 32.81
C GLN A 447 -39.81 9.72 33.66
N ASP A 448 -40.52 10.67 33.03
CA ASP A 448 -41.42 11.60 33.72
C ASP A 448 -42.85 11.02 33.77
N PRO A 449 -43.39 10.66 34.95
CA PRO A 449 -44.74 10.14 35.11
C PRO A 449 -45.87 11.15 34.82
N GLN A 450 -45.57 12.45 34.67
CA GLN A 450 -46.59 13.49 34.47
C GLN A 450 -46.94 13.74 32.98
N ARG A 451 -46.34 12.98 32.05
CA ARG A 451 -46.59 13.12 30.58
C ARG A 451 -47.49 12.04 29.97
N MET A 452 -48.12 11.18 30.76
CA MET A 452 -49.15 10.26 30.28
C MET A 452 -50.54 10.91 30.43
N GLY A 453 -50.93 11.66 29.40
CA GLY A 453 -52.29 12.18 29.25
C GLY A 453 -53.28 11.03 29.03
N ALA A 454 -54.07 10.74 30.06
CA ALA A 454 -55.19 9.80 30.01
C ALA A 454 -56.33 10.38 29.17
N HIS A 455 -56.61 9.78 28.01
CA HIS A 455 -57.94 9.84 27.41
C HIS A 455 -58.76 8.67 27.95
N ALA A 456 -59.49 8.92 29.03
CA ALA A 456 -60.53 8.03 29.52
C ALA A 456 -61.75 8.10 28.57
N GLY A 457 -61.91 7.08 27.74
CA GLY A 457 -63.16 6.81 27.04
C GLY A 457 -64.20 6.29 28.03
N LYS A 458 -65.27 7.05 28.25
CA LYS A 458 -66.45 6.59 28.97
C LYS A 458 -67.16 5.54 28.12
N HIS A 459 -67.24 4.30 28.62
CA HIS A 459 -68.25 3.33 28.18
C HIS A 459 -69.37 3.29 29.22
N SER A 460 -70.57 3.56 28.74
CA SER A 460 -71.85 3.46 29.43
C SER A 460 -72.40 2.03 29.42
N SER A 461 -73.24 1.77 30.44
CA SER A 461 -74.30 0.76 30.54
C SER A 461 -73.97 -0.55 31.27
N PRO A 462 -74.94 -1.19 31.93
CA PRO A 462 -76.38 -0.86 32.02
C PRO A 462 -76.80 -0.02 33.23
#